data_AF-A0A2E5V136-F1
#
_entry.id   AF-A0A2E5V136-F1
#
_cell.length_a   1.000
_cell.length_b   1.000
_cell.length_c   1.000
_cell.angle_alpha   90.00
_cell.angle_beta   90.00
_cell.angle_gamma   90.00
#
_symmetry.space_group_name_H-M   'P 1'
#
loop_
_entity.id
_entity.type
_entity.pdbx_description
1 polymer ?
#
loop_
_entity_poly.entity_id
_entity_poly.type
_entity_poly.pdbx_seq_one_letter_code
_entity_poly.pdbx_strand_id
1 'polypeptide(L)'
;MCCSAGFVVSASSLVFALGFFQAVQCEKTCLNTIITDDKHLQKGLNIEDKAERVKKNMKTIRKEVEIIGYSFGVEEARLLRWGHCRVVMPNGKSKGLHEVLPENVT
;
A
#
# COMPACT_ATOMS: atom_id res chain seq x y z
N MET A 1 -10.19 0.64 -3.21
CA MET A 1 -11.26 -0.13 -3.87
C MET A 1 -12.56 0.66 -3.91
N CYS A 2 -12.97 1.30 -2.80
CA CYS A 2 -14.16 2.17 -2.78
C CYS A 2 -14.26 3.07 -4.01
N CYS A 3 -13.22 3.83 -4.37
CA CYS A 3 -13.18 4.72 -5.54
C CYS A 3 -13.07 4.01 -6.92
N SER A 4 -13.73 2.86 -7.11
CA SER A 4 -13.70 2.06 -8.36
C SER A 4 -12.30 1.57 -8.79
N ALA A 5 -11.41 1.32 -7.83
CA ALA A 5 -10.10 0.74 -8.11
C ALA A 5 -10.19 -0.79 -8.09
N GLY A 6 -9.98 -1.45 -9.23
CA GLY A 6 -10.05 -2.92 -9.36
C GLY A 6 -8.91 -3.68 -8.69
N PHE A 7 -7.73 -3.07 -8.56
CA PHE A 7 -6.59 -3.57 -7.79
C PHE A 7 -5.72 -2.41 -7.33
N VAL A 8 -4.89 -2.64 -6.32
CA VAL A 8 -3.93 -1.66 -5.80
C VAL A 8 -2.59 -2.35 -5.66
N VAL A 9 -1.53 -1.70 -6.14
CA VAL A 9 -0.16 -2.17 -6.02
C VAL A 9 0.63 -1.15 -5.19
N SER A 10 1.41 -1.63 -4.23
CA SER A 10 2.31 -0.78 -3.44
C SER A 10 3.73 -1.33 -3.52
N ALA A 11 4.64 -0.52 -4.08
CA ALA A 11 6.06 -0.85 -4.15
C ALA A 11 6.78 -0.50 -2.84
N SER A 12 6.42 0.63 -2.22
CA SER A 12 7.12 1.17 -1.05
C SER A 12 7.10 0.22 0.15
N SER A 13 5.98 -0.48 0.39
CA SER A 13 5.88 -1.45 1.50
C SER A 13 6.77 -2.67 1.27
N LEU A 14 6.91 -3.12 0.02
CA LEU A 14 7.79 -4.24 -0.36
C LEU A 14 9.25 -3.84 -0.23
N VAL A 15 9.59 -2.63 -0.69
CA VAL A 15 10.95 -2.07 -0.59
C VAL A 15 11.34 -1.85 0.87
N PHE A 16 10.41 -1.43 1.73
CA PHE A 16 10.61 -1.38 3.19
C PHE A 16 10.84 -2.77 3.79
N ALA A 17 10.06 -3.78 3.38
CA ALA A 17 10.23 -5.15 3.86
C ALA A 17 11.58 -5.76 3.44
N LEU A 18 12.14 -5.35 2.29
CA LEU A 18 13.51 -5.68 1.87
C LEU A 18 14.60 -4.97 2.68
N GLY A 19 14.23 -3.99 3.52
CA GLY A 19 15.12 -3.26 4.41
C GLY A 19 15.50 -1.86 3.93
N PHE A 20 14.73 -1.27 3.00
CA PHE A 20 14.91 0.15 2.67
C PHE A 20 14.42 1.03 3.82
N PHE A 21 15.33 1.79 4.41
CA PHE A 21 15.01 2.87 5.33
C PHE A 21 15.21 4.19 4.57
N GLN A 22 14.28 5.12 4.76
CA GLN A 22 14.32 6.41 4.08
C GLN A 22 15.49 7.25 4.63
N ALA A 23 16.62 7.22 3.93
CA ALA A 23 17.77 8.07 4.22
C ALA A 23 17.59 9.41 3.48
N VAL A 24 17.72 10.52 4.21
CA VAL A 24 17.52 11.89 3.70
C VAL A 24 18.62 12.32 2.69
N GLN A 25 19.61 11.46 2.44
CA GLN A 25 20.75 11.72 1.55
C GLN A 25 20.88 10.60 0.50
N CYS A 26 20.02 10.58 -0.52
CA CYS A 26 20.22 9.78 -1.74
C CYS A 26 20.72 10.71 -2.86
N GLU A 27 21.96 11.21 -2.75
CA GLU A 27 22.51 12.10 -3.78
C GLU A 27 23.46 11.39 -4.75
N LYS A 28 24.18 10.31 -4.37
CA LYS A 28 25.15 9.65 -5.28
C LYS A 28 25.32 8.14 -5.12
N THR A 29 25.32 7.62 -3.89
CA THR A 29 25.40 6.18 -3.62
C THR A 29 24.37 5.89 -2.56
N CYS A 30 23.21 5.37 -2.94
CA CYS A 30 22.24 4.98 -1.94
C CYS A 30 22.88 3.82 -1.13
N LEU A 31 23.12 4.07 0.17
CA LEU A 31 23.80 3.17 1.11
C LEU A 31 23.03 1.86 1.38
N ASN A 32 21.91 1.69 0.69
CA ASN A 32 21.00 0.58 0.82
C ASN A 32 21.27 -0.47 -0.27
N THR A 33 21.12 -1.71 0.15
CA THR A 33 21.51 -2.92 -0.59
C THR A 33 20.70 -3.17 -1.86
N ILE A 34 19.57 -2.47 -2.06
CA ILE A 34 18.53 -2.82 -3.05
C ILE A 34 18.70 -2.03 -4.37
N ILE A 35 19.22 -0.81 -4.31
CA ILE A 35 19.30 0.12 -5.47
C ILE A 35 20.72 0.66 -5.69
N THR A 36 21.73 -0.06 -5.19
CA THR A 36 23.14 0.32 -5.29
C THR A 36 23.84 -0.47 -6.39
N ASP A 37 24.68 0.21 -7.17
CA ASP A 37 25.57 -0.43 -8.15
C ASP A 37 26.84 -1.01 -7.49
N ASP A 38 27.07 -0.71 -6.20
CA ASP A 38 28.23 -1.21 -5.46
C ASP A 38 28.02 -2.67 -5.01
N LYS A 39 28.80 -3.58 -5.60
CA LYS A 39 28.78 -5.02 -5.27
C LYS A 39 29.09 -5.30 -3.81
N HIS A 40 29.84 -4.45 -3.10
CA HIS A 40 30.10 -4.62 -1.68
C HIS A 40 28.82 -4.41 -0.86
N LEU A 41 28.05 -3.38 -1.19
CA LEU A 41 26.78 -3.08 -0.53
C LEU A 41 25.68 -4.09 -0.89
N GLN A 42 25.70 -4.68 -2.09
CA GLN A 42 24.77 -5.73 -2.50
C GLN A 42 24.92 -7.04 -1.70
N LYS A 43 26.09 -7.32 -1.10
CA LYS A 43 26.31 -8.53 -0.27
C LYS A 43 25.40 -8.63 0.95
N GLY A 44 24.83 -7.52 1.42
CA GLY A 44 23.84 -7.52 2.50
C GLY A 44 22.44 -8.01 2.08
N LEU A 45 22.23 -8.39 0.80
CA LEU A 45 20.94 -8.85 0.28
C LEU A 45 20.88 -10.37 0.38
N ASN A 46 20.61 -10.91 1.57
CA ASN A 46 20.27 -12.32 1.67
C ASN A 46 18.87 -12.55 1.07
N ILE A 47 18.83 -13.23 -0.09
CA ILE A 47 17.60 -13.44 -0.86
C ILE A 47 16.60 -14.29 -0.07
N GLU A 48 17.05 -15.35 0.61
CA GLU A 48 16.15 -16.27 1.30
C GLU A 48 15.45 -15.60 2.49
N ASP A 49 16.22 -14.92 3.34
CA ASP A 49 15.69 -14.18 4.49
C ASP A 49 14.74 -13.05 4.05
N LYS A 50 15.17 -12.24 3.07
CA LYS A 50 14.40 -11.08 2.64
C LYS A 50 13.14 -11.47 1.88
N ALA A 51 13.16 -12.59 1.13
CA ALA A 51 11.96 -13.12 0.49
C ALA A 51 10.91 -13.54 1.53
N GLU A 52 11.32 -14.15 2.64
CA GLU A 52 10.40 -14.50 3.73
C GLU A 52 9.78 -13.25 4.37
N ARG A 53 10.58 -12.19 4.59
CA ARG A 53 10.09 -10.91 5.10
C ARG A 53 9.06 -10.27 4.17
N VAL A 54 9.32 -10.26 2.87
CA VAL A 54 8.38 -9.74 1.86
C VAL A 54 7.09 -10.58 1.83
N LYS A 55 7.21 -11.91 1.87
CA LYS A 55 6.06 -12.81 1.93
C LYS A 55 5.20 -12.56 3.18
N LYS A 56 5.83 -12.37 4.34
CA LYS A 56 5.13 -12.04 5.59
C LYS A 56 4.42 -10.70 5.49
N ASN A 57 5.10 -9.67 4.97
CA ASN A 57 4.50 -8.36 4.75
C ASN A 57 3.25 -8.43 3.86
N MET A 58 3.33 -9.13 2.72
CA MET A 58 2.19 -9.27 1.81
C MET A 58 1.01 -10.02 2.47
N LYS A 59 1.30 -11.06 3.27
CA LYS A 59 0.27 -11.76 4.05
C LYS A 59 -0.40 -10.84 5.08
N THR A 60 0.38 -10.02 5.78
CA THR A 60 -0.14 -9.06 6.76
C THR A 60 -1.04 -8.03 6.09
N ILE A 61 -0.56 -7.38 5.02
CA ILE A 61 -1.35 -6.38 4.27
C ILE A 61 -2.67 -6.99 3.79
N ARG A 62 -2.64 -8.20 3.23
CA ARG A 62 -3.85 -8.89 2.79
C ARG A 62 -4.83 -9.08 3.95
N LYS A 63 -4.36 -9.59 5.09
CA LYS A 63 -5.19 -9.82 6.28
C LYS A 63 -5.80 -8.52 6.81
N GLU A 64 -5.03 -7.43 6.86
CA GLU A 64 -5.51 -6.12 7.31
C GLU A 64 -6.60 -5.57 6.39
N VAL A 65 -6.40 -5.67 5.07
CA VAL A 65 -7.40 -5.26 4.08
C VAL A 65 -8.68 -6.11 4.19
N GLU A 66 -8.56 -7.42 4.44
CA GLU A 66 -9.70 -8.30 4.70
C GLU A 66 -10.45 -7.88 5.97
N ILE A 67 -9.75 -7.59 7.07
CA ILE A 67 -10.36 -7.09 8.33
C ILE A 67 -11.11 -5.77 8.09
N ILE A 68 -10.54 -4.85 7.32
CA ILE A 68 -11.20 -3.59 6.95
C ILE A 68 -12.47 -3.88 6.14
N GLY A 69 -12.41 -4.79 5.16
CA GLY A 69 -13.57 -5.21 4.37
C GLY A 69 -14.69 -5.77 5.25
N TYR A 70 -14.38 -6.73 6.12
CA TYR A 70 -15.36 -7.31 7.04
C TYR A 70 -15.97 -6.28 7.99
N SER A 71 -15.21 -5.24 8.37
CA SER A 71 -15.72 -4.15 9.21
C SER A 71 -16.78 -3.30 8.51
N PHE A 72 -16.78 -3.25 7.18
CA PHE A 72 -17.84 -2.63 6.37
C PHE A 72 -18.97 -3.60 5.99
N GLY A 73 -18.91 -4.86 6.46
CA GLY A 73 -19.90 -5.89 6.15
C GLY A 73 -19.79 -6.48 4.74
N VAL A 74 -18.65 -6.30 4.06
CA VAL A 74 -18.39 -6.94 2.76
C VAL A 74 -17.54 -8.20 2.92
N GLU A 75 -17.83 -9.22 2.13
CA GLU A 75 -17.08 -10.50 2.15
C GLU A 75 -15.67 -10.37 1.59
N GLU A 76 -15.47 -9.43 0.65
CA GLU A 76 -14.16 -9.16 0.05
C GLU A 76 -13.99 -7.67 -0.23
N ALA A 77 -12.76 -7.18 -0.10
CA ALA A 77 -12.43 -5.76 -0.26
C ALA A 77 -12.80 -5.18 -1.65
N ARG A 78 -12.94 -6.04 -2.67
CA ARG A 78 -13.35 -5.66 -4.04
C ARG A 78 -14.79 -5.18 -4.12
N LEU A 79 -15.63 -5.60 -3.17
CA LEU A 79 -17.04 -5.20 -3.10
C LEU A 79 -17.23 -3.83 -2.46
N LEU A 80 -16.15 -3.16 -2.03
CA LEU A 80 -16.23 -1.81 -1.50
C LEU A 80 -16.68 -0.82 -2.60
N ARG A 81 -17.78 -0.11 -2.36
CA ARG A 81 -18.36 0.91 -3.25
C ARG A 81 -18.20 2.33 -2.70
N TRP A 82 -18.62 3.35 -3.45
CA TRP A 82 -18.59 4.76 -3.02
C TRP A 82 -19.42 5.00 -1.76
N GLY A 83 -20.45 4.18 -1.52
CA GLY A 83 -21.24 4.21 -0.28
C GLY A 83 -20.43 3.93 0.99
N HIS A 84 -19.31 3.19 0.91
CA HIS A 84 -18.48 2.82 2.07
C HIS A 84 -17.39 3.87 2.40
N CYS A 85 -17.31 4.97 1.66
CA CYS A 85 -16.30 6.01 1.87
C CYS A 85 -16.95 7.35 2.19
N ARG A 86 -16.33 8.10 3.11
CA ARG A 86 -16.70 9.48 3.43
C ARG A 86 -15.52 10.40 3.24
N VAL A 87 -15.79 11.61 2.76
CA VAL A 87 -14.78 12.65 2.51
C VAL A 87 -15.08 13.87 3.37
N VAL A 88 -14.03 14.47 3.94
CA VAL A 88 -14.14 15.73 4.69
C VAL A 88 -14.11 16.88 3.68
N MET A 89 -15.18 17.67 3.66
CA MET A 89 -15.32 18.80 2.76
C MET A 89 -14.61 20.04 3.34
N PRO A 90 -14.30 21.07 2.52
CA PRO A 90 -13.64 22.30 2.99
C PRO A 90 -14.41 23.03 4.11
N ASN A 91 -15.72 22.83 4.20
CA ASN A 91 -16.57 23.38 5.27
C ASN A 91 -16.50 22.58 6.59
N GLY A 92 -15.58 21.62 6.70
CA GLY A 92 -15.38 20.77 7.87
C GLY A 92 -16.43 19.67 8.05
N LYS A 93 -17.48 19.60 7.21
CA LYS A 93 -18.49 18.55 7.27
C LYS A 93 -18.08 17.35 6.43
N SER A 94 -18.45 16.15 6.88
CA SER A 94 -18.22 14.91 6.15
C SER A 94 -19.45 14.53 5.32
N LYS A 95 -19.23 14.24 4.03
CA LYS A 95 -20.24 13.71 3.09
C LYS A 95 -19.84 12.32 2.59
N GLY A 96 -20.81 11.49 2.22
CA GLY A 96 -20.55 10.23 1.53
C GLY A 96 -19.90 10.47 0.16
N LEU A 97 -18.97 9.62 -0.25
CA LEU A 97 -18.30 9.77 -1.56
C LEU A 97 -19.31 9.65 -2.71
N HIS A 98 -20.33 8.81 -2.57
CA HIS A 98 -21.43 8.68 -3.54
C HIS A 98 -22.31 9.94 -3.69
N GLU A 99 -22.31 10.84 -2.69
CA GLU A 99 -23.02 12.12 -2.77
C GLU A 99 -22.18 13.19 -3.49
N VAL A 100 -20.86 13.03 -3.46
CA VAL A 100 -19.90 13.97 -4.07
C VAL A 100 -19.63 13.58 -5.52
N LEU A 101 -19.58 12.28 -5.82
CA LEU A 101 -19.40 11.74 -7.16
C LEU A 101 -20.61 10.83 -7.48
N PRO A 102 -21.41 11.12 -8.52
CA PRO A 102 -22.50 10.24 -8.94
C PRO A 102 -21.94 9.02 -9.70
N GLU A 103 -22.40 7.80 -9.37
CA GLU A 103 -21.88 6.48 -9.82
C GLU A 103 -21.86 6.25 -11.36
N ASN A 104 -22.15 7.27 -12.17
CA ASN A 104 -22.23 7.22 -13.62
C ASN A 104 -20.99 7.80 -14.31
N VAL A 105 -19.78 7.35 -13.93
CA VAL A 105 -18.59 7.58 -14.75
C VAL A 105 -18.05 6.21 -15.15
N THR A 106 -18.29 5.90 -16.43
CA THR A 106 -17.90 4.74 -17.23
C THR A 106 -16.51 4.21 -16.96
#